data_AF-A0A1P8X3C2-F1
#
_entry.id   AF-A0A1P8X3C2-F1
#
_cell.length_a   1.000
_cell.length_b   1.000
_cell.length_c   1.000
_cell.angle_alpha   90.00
_cell.angle_beta   90.00
_cell.angle_gamma   90.00
#
_symmetry.space_group_name_H-M   'P 1'
#
loop_
_entity.id
_entity.type
_entity.pdbx_description
1 polymer ?
#
loop_
_entity_poly.entity_id
_entity_poly.type
_entity_poly.pdbx_seq_one_letter_code
_entity_poly.pdbx_strand_id
1 'polypeptide(L)'
;MALGLSGSAIAAALVLPALAQESLLPEGFGTPAPSPAPTPAPAPRPGTPTPSVTPAPTATGVAPPAVVPTTGAAAEDETLEEGEEVEPGTLKYDLPPGARRLLTRIGPLTPETGGLAPDAFGVRGQYAAALMRATRGPIASRWGSILLRRSLASAIDTPATINGADLAADRAGLLLRMGEANVARTIVQSVDYDRASPRLVQIAQQVFLANADPAGLCPYVPGGLAHGDQHSWRLAAGICAGLSGEAGPASWAMSRVRSSGKVAAFDILLAERVLGASIAGGRSITIQWDKVDRLTSWRFGMATATATPIPAELRNSETPAMRAWTVLAPMSEMNDRVAAAPDAAARGVLSSEAYVSLLSAAASAEEPPETLTAQTDLLQNAFGGETATARYAAMQGLWGRGTGDIDRYAALIATSRAAAALPVGTAVDEDPWQLIGSMLAGGYDNRAIDWVPSVNVGSRAWGVLAVGSPRALSGTTAGAVSNFAGEDGSPGALRSKLLLAGLAGLGRIEPGEAASAASDLGVDLGKQTRWTRAISDAAARREPGMVALLAATGMQGDWSKMPPYHLYHIVRALREVGLPSEARMIAAEALVRV
;
A
#
# COMPACT_ATOMS: atom_id res chain seq x y z
N MET A 1 41.25 56.79 6.44
CA MET A 1 41.73 55.52 7.02
C MET A 1 40.51 54.60 7.15
N ALA A 2 40.38 53.46 6.46
CA ALA A 2 41.33 52.34 6.21
C ALA A 2 41.46 51.44 7.45
N LEU A 3 41.30 50.10 7.42
CA LEU A 3 40.91 49.10 6.39
C LEU A 3 39.99 48.03 7.09
N GLY A 4 39.35 47.04 6.45
CA GLY A 4 39.23 46.69 5.03
C GLY A 4 39.30 45.16 4.77
N LEU A 5 38.32 44.62 4.03
CA LEU A 5 38.27 43.32 3.33
C LEU A 5 38.29 41.97 4.10
N SER A 6 37.39 41.09 3.62
CA SER A 6 37.52 39.62 3.47
C SER A 6 37.58 38.71 4.73
N GLY A 7 37.11 37.46 4.67
CA GLY A 7 36.54 36.74 3.50
C GLY A 7 35.73 35.50 3.87
N SER A 8 34.93 35.01 2.92
CA SER A 8 34.01 33.89 3.10
C SER A 8 34.71 32.53 3.03
N ALA A 9 34.46 31.65 4.00
CA ALA A 9 34.91 30.26 3.99
C ALA A 9 33.92 29.32 4.72
N ILE A 10 32.68 29.24 4.22
CA ILE A 10 31.74 28.20 4.67
C ILE A 10 32.15 26.88 4.00
N ALA A 11 32.78 25.99 4.76
CA ALA A 11 33.12 24.66 4.27
C ALA A 11 31.84 23.81 4.13
N ALA A 12 31.46 23.52 2.88
CA ALA A 12 30.34 22.64 2.60
C ALA A 12 30.72 21.19 2.89
N ALA A 13 30.41 20.72 4.11
CA ALA A 13 30.60 19.33 4.50
C ALA A 13 29.60 18.42 3.78
N LEU A 14 30.01 17.88 2.62
CA LEU A 14 29.25 16.89 1.86
C LEU A 14 29.23 15.55 2.60
N VAL A 15 28.25 15.38 3.49
CA VAL A 15 27.95 14.09 4.14
C VAL A 15 27.26 13.19 3.11
N LEU A 16 28.07 12.39 2.40
CA LEU A 16 27.58 11.26 1.62
C LEU A 16 27.13 10.14 2.58
N PRO A 17 25.85 9.69 2.55
CA PRO A 17 25.45 8.50 3.28
C PRO A 17 26.04 7.27 2.59
N ALA A 18 27.19 6.80 3.09
CA ALA A 18 27.75 5.52 2.69
C ALA A 18 26.81 4.38 3.11
N LEU A 19 26.35 3.57 2.16
CA LEU A 19 25.56 2.38 2.43
C LEU A 19 26.48 1.28 2.98
N ALA A 20 26.67 1.27 4.31
CA ALA A 20 27.30 0.15 5.00
C ALA A 20 26.40 -1.09 4.89
N GLN A 21 26.93 -2.18 4.32
CA GLN A 21 26.30 -3.50 4.41
C GLN A 21 26.67 -4.13 5.75
N GLU A 22 26.00 -3.72 6.82
CA GLU A 22 26.18 -4.29 8.16
C GLU A 22 25.76 -5.77 8.18
N SER A 23 26.54 -6.61 8.87
CA SER A 23 26.34 -8.07 8.87
C SER A 23 25.18 -8.48 9.78
N LEU A 24 24.18 -9.18 9.22
CA LEU A 24 23.02 -9.69 9.97
C LEU A 24 23.30 -11.05 10.65
N LEU A 25 24.26 -11.08 11.58
CA LEU A 25 24.48 -12.21 12.49
C LEU A 25 24.64 -11.72 13.95
N PRO A 26 23.90 -12.27 14.92
CA PRO A 26 24.11 -11.97 16.33
C PRO A 26 25.48 -12.45 16.85
N GLU A 27 26.05 -11.74 17.82
CA GLU A 27 27.23 -12.21 18.55
C GLU A 27 26.93 -13.55 19.24
N GLY A 28 27.74 -14.57 18.96
CA GLY A 28 27.59 -15.92 19.48
C GLY A 28 27.86 -17.04 18.46
N PHE A 29 27.74 -16.76 17.16
CA PHE A 29 28.03 -17.74 16.09
C PHE A 29 29.50 -17.72 15.66
N GLY A 30 30.37 -18.35 16.47
CA GLY A 30 31.74 -18.65 16.06
C GLY A 30 31.81 -19.69 14.94
N THR A 31 32.85 -19.62 14.10
CA THR A 31 33.09 -20.59 13.03
C THR A 31 33.36 -22.00 13.57
N PRO A 32 32.74 -23.06 13.02
CA PRO A 32 33.04 -24.43 13.43
C PRO A 32 34.47 -24.82 13.03
N ALA A 33 35.16 -25.55 13.91
CA ALA A 33 36.50 -26.05 13.63
C ALA A 33 36.51 -27.10 12.50
N PRO A 34 37.58 -27.18 11.68
CA PRO A 34 37.65 -28.12 10.56
C PRO A 34 37.68 -29.58 11.04
N SER A 35 36.83 -30.42 10.45
CA SER A 35 36.79 -31.86 10.72
C SER A 35 37.95 -32.60 10.02
N PRO A 36 38.51 -33.69 10.59
CA PRO A 36 39.66 -34.39 10.01
C PRO A 36 39.36 -35.07 8.66
N ALA A 37 40.37 -35.14 7.79
CA ALA A 37 40.29 -35.84 6.51
C ALA A 37 40.44 -37.37 6.67
N PRO A 38 39.72 -38.20 5.89
CA PRO A 38 39.78 -39.66 5.99
C PRO A 38 40.98 -40.28 5.23
N THR A 39 41.58 -41.32 5.83
CA THR A 39 42.69 -42.09 5.27
C THR A 39 42.22 -43.09 4.19
N PRO A 40 42.91 -43.24 3.04
CA PRO A 40 42.52 -44.17 1.98
C PRO A 40 42.98 -45.62 2.23
N ALA A 41 42.21 -46.58 1.72
CA ALA A 41 42.51 -48.02 1.70
C ALA A 41 42.08 -48.66 0.33
N PRO A 42 42.61 -49.83 -0.08
CA PRO A 42 42.91 -50.07 -1.50
C PRO A 42 41.93 -50.99 -2.26
N ALA A 43 42.07 -51.04 -3.61
CA ALA A 43 41.29 -51.89 -4.52
C ALA A 43 42.13 -52.53 -5.64
N PRO A 44 41.92 -53.83 -5.91
CA PRO A 44 41.69 -54.37 -7.27
C PRO A 44 40.65 -55.54 -7.27
N ARG A 45 40.19 -56.21 -8.34
CA ARG A 45 39.98 -56.07 -9.81
C ARG A 45 39.31 -57.42 -10.28
N PRO A 46 38.78 -57.60 -11.51
CA PRO A 46 38.02 -56.72 -12.41
C PRO A 46 36.75 -57.42 -13.04
N GLY A 47 35.94 -56.69 -13.81
CA GLY A 47 34.88 -57.25 -14.69
C GLY A 47 34.46 -56.25 -15.79
N THR A 48 34.08 -56.73 -16.98
CA THR A 48 33.91 -55.96 -18.24
C THR A 48 32.58 -56.27 -18.95
N PRO A 49 32.14 -55.51 -19.99
CA PRO A 49 32.42 -54.12 -20.37
C PRO A 49 31.16 -53.25 -20.75
N THR A 50 31.43 -51.95 -20.95
CA THR A 50 30.76 -50.80 -21.64
C THR A 50 29.58 -51.01 -22.64
N PRO A 51 28.72 -49.99 -22.95
CA PRO A 51 29.13 -48.63 -23.39
C PRO A 51 28.35 -47.35 -22.97
N SER A 52 29.14 -46.28 -22.76
CA SER A 52 28.97 -44.88 -23.20
C SER A 52 27.70 -44.03 -22.93
N VAL A 53 27.85 -43.03 -22.04
CA VAL A 53 27.16 -41.70 -22.10
C VAL A 53 28.16 -40.60 -21.68
N THR A 54 28.06 -39.40 -22.27
CA THR A 54 28.97 -38.25 -22.07
C THR A 54 28.64 -37.42 -20.80
N PRO A 55 29.61 -36.76 -20.12
CA PRO A 55 29.37 -36.09 -18.82
C PRO A 55 28.75 -34.69 -18.91
N ALA A 56 28.17 -34.23 -17.80
CA ALA A 56 27.76 -32.83 -17.57
C ALA A 56 28.88 -32.01 -16.89
N PRO A 57 28.96 -30.68 -17.12
CA PRO A 57 30.01 -29.83 -16.55
C PRO A 57 29.70 -29.32 -15.12
N THR A 58 30.76 -28.99 -14.38
CA THR A 58 30.75 -28.56 -12.98
C THR A 58 30.31 -27.10 -12.81
N ALA A 59 29.67 -26.78 -11.68
CA ALA A 59 29.43 -25.40 -11.26
C ALA A 59 30.71 -24.74 -10.72
N THR A 60 30.96 -23.49 -11.12
CA THR A 60 31.98 -22.61 -10.55
C THR A 60 31.35 -21.29 -10.10
N GLY A 61 31.67 -20.86 -8.88
CA GLY A 61 31.21 -19.57 -8.36
C GLY A 61 32.03 -18.41 -8.96
N VAL A 62 31.36 -17.31 -9.31
CA VAL A 62 31.99 -16.08 -9.82
C VAL A 62 31.51 -14.91 -8.97
N ALA A 63 32.45 -14.15 -8.40
CA ALA A 63 32.15 -12.92 -7.67
C ALA A 63 31.93 -11.75 -8.65
N PRO A 64 31.09 -10.75 -8.31
CA PRO A 64 30.87 -9.58 -9.16
C PRO A 64 32.16 -8.73 -9.27
N PRO A 65 32.49 -8.20 -10.46
CA PRO A 65 33.64 -7.33 -10.64
C PRO A 65 33.40 -5.92 -10.07
N ALA A 66 34.45 -5.28 -9.58
CA ALA A 66 34.41 -3.89 -9.15
C ALA A 66 34.36 -2.93 -10.36
N VAL A 67 33.55 -1.87 -10.26
CA VAL A 67 33.46 -0.83 -11.30
C VAL A 67 34.58 0.20 -11.10
N VAL A 68 35.46 0.32 -12.08
CA VAL A 68 36.48 1.38 -12.15
C VAL A 68 36.02 2.43 -13.17
N PRO A 69 36.01 3.74 -12.85
CA PRO A 69 35.58 4.77 -13.80
C PRO A 69 36.63 4.98 -14.90
N THR A 70 36.34 4.54 -16.12
CA THR A 70 37.23 4.74 -17.28
C THR A 70 36.99 6.09 -17.94
N THR A 71 37.81 7.08 -17.58
CA THR A 71 37.97 8.33 -18.35
C THR A 71 38.75 8.05 -19.64
N GLY A 72 38.06 7.64 -20.70
CA GLY A 72 38.64 7.45 -22.03
C GLY A 72 38.77 8.77 -22.78
N ALA A 73 40.00 9.14 -23.16
CA ALA A 73 40.24 10.21 -24.15
C ALA A 73 39.99 9.69 -25.58
N ALA A 74 39.78 10.61 -26.52
CA ALA A 74 39.37 10.29 -27.88
C ALA A 74 40.42 9.52 -28.71
N ALA A 75 39.93 8.76 -29.68
CA ALA A 75 40.60 8.49 -30.95
C ALA A 75 39.71 9.05 -32.08
N GLU A 76 40.33 9.48 -33.17
CA GLU A 76 39.68 10.27 -34.22
C GLU A 76 39.16 9.41 -35.39
N ASP A 77 38.42 10.07 -36.30
CA ASP A 77 38.15 9.65 -37.68
C ASP A 77 37.11 8.53 -37.93
N GLU A 78 35.83 8.81 -37.62
CA GLU A 78 34.72 8.39 -38.48
C GLU A 78 33.91 9.63 -38.93
N THR A 79 33.35 9.57 -40.15
CA THR A 79 32.74 10.72 -40.82
C THR A 79 31.42 11.14 -40.19
N LEU A 80 31.30 12.42 -39.82
CA LEU A 80 30.04 13.04 -39.45
C LEU A 80 29.11 13.12 -40.67
N GLU A 81 28.14 12.20 -40.78
CA GLU A 81 26.88 12.54 -41.46
C GLU A 81 26.16 13.63 -40.65
N GLU A 82 25.47 14.55 -41.34
CA GLU A 82 24.83 15.70 -40.71
C GLU A 82 23.71 15.23 -39.75
N GLY A 83 23.95 15.39 -38.45
CA GLY A 83 23.01 14.99 -37.42
C GLY A 83 21.69 15.75 -37.53
N GLU A 84 20.61 15.01 -37.82
CA GLU A 84 19.22 15.48 -37.80
C GLU A 84 18.97 16.36 -36.55
N GLU A 85 18.60 17.63 -36.73
CA GLU A 85 18.40 18.57 -35.62
C GLU A 85 17.34 18.05 -34.64
N VAL A 86 17.79 17.59 -33.47
CA VAL A 86 16.91 17.04 -32.44
C VAL A 86 16.12 18.18 -31.80
N GLU A 87 14.84 18.34 -32.18
CA GLU A 87 13.96 19.33 -31.57
C GLU A 87 13.95 19.20 -30.04
N PRO A 88 14.30 20.28 -29.30
CA PRO A 88 14.18 20.31 -27.85
C PRO A 88 12.76 19.95 -27.40
N GLY A 89 12.67 19.08 -26.39
CA GLY A 89 11.40 18.63 -25.82
C GLY A 89 10.89 17.27 -26.32
N THR A 90 11.43 16.71 -27.41
CA THR A 90 11.09 15.34 -27.84
C THR A 90 12.01 14.29 -27.20
N LEU A 91 11.56 13.68 -26.10
CA LEU A 91 12.18 12.47 -25.57
C LEU A 91 11.94 11.30 -26.55
N LYS A 92 12.84 11.10 -27.51
CA LYS A 92 12.81 9.99 -28.49
C LYS A 92 12.88 8.65 -27.71
N TYR A 93 11.76 7.94 -27.60
CA TYR A 93 11.64 6.72 -26.77
C TYR A 93 12.28 5.50 -27.45
N ASP A 94 13.59 5.54 -27.61
CA ASP A 94 14.38 4.51 -28.28
C ASP A 94 14.72 3.34 -27.34
N LEU A 95 13.67 2.72 -26.79
CA LEU A 95 13.78 1.36 -26.28
C LEU A 95 13.60 0.38 -27.45
N PRO A 96 14.59 -0.50 -27.73
CA PRO A 96 14.43 -1.54 -28.74
C PRO A 96 13.26 -2.46 -28.37
N PRO A 97 12.61 -3.14 -29.34
CA PRO A 97 11.34 -3.83 -29.12
C PRO A 97 11.31 -4.82 -27.94
N GLY A 98 12.43 -5.48 -27.63
CA GLY A 98 12.56 -6.40 -26.49
C GLY A 98 12.74 -5.73 -25.11
N ALA A 99 13.05 -4.43 -25.05
CA ALA A 99 13.16 -3.65 -23.81
C ALA A 99 11.87 -2.89 -23.47
N ARG A 100 10.91 -2.81 -24.41
CA ARG A 100 9.61 -2.16 -24.21
C ARG A 100 8.72 -2.97 -23.26
N ARG A 101 7.92 -2.28 -22.45
CA ARG A 101 7.05 -2.95 -21.46
C ARG A 101 5.94 -3.76 -22.15
N LEU A 102 5.56 -4.91 -21.59
CA LEU A 102 4.52 -5.74 -22.18
C LEU A 102 3.12 -5.18 -21.86
N LEU A 103 2.26 -5.07 -22.87
CA LEU A 103 0.83 -4.80 -22.67
C LEU A 103 0.01 -6.08 -22.49
N THR A 104 0.61 -7.24 -22.77
CA THR A 104 0.02 -8.57 -22.56
C THR A 104 0.08 -9.03 -21.11
N ARG A 105 1.04 -8.53 -20.31
CA ARG A 105 1.14 -8.77 -18.86
C ARG A 105 1.63 -7.51 -18.16
N ILE A 106 0.85 -6.99 -17.20
CA ILE A 106 1.11 -5.67 -16.59
C ILE A 106 1.07 -5.78 -15.06
N GLY A 107 2.10 -5.25 -14.39
CA GLY A 107 2.17 -5.03 -12.95
C GLY A 107 3.52 -5.44 -12.34
N PRO A 108 3.97 -4.80 -11.25
CA PRO A 108 5.28 -5.05 -10.65
C PRO A 108 5.40 -6.34 -9.81
N LEU A 109 4.29 -6.88 -9.25
CA LEU A 109 4.36 -8.04 -8.35
C LEU A 109 4.12 -9.35 -9.10
N THR A 110 5.14 -10.17 -9.25
CA THR A 110 5.02 -11.55 -9.75
C THR A 110 4.74 -12.50 -8.57
N PRO A 111 4.29 -13.76 -8.79
CA PRO A 111 4.06 -14.71 -7.69
C PRO A 111 5.26 -14.87 -6.75
N GLU A 112 6.48 -14.81 -7.29
CA GLU A 112 7.74 -14.93 -6.57
C GLU A 112 8.03 -13.70 -5.68
N THR A 113 7.49 -12.52 -6.04
CA THR A 113 7.55 -11.29 -5.23
C THR A 113 6.24 -11.02 -4.46
N GLY A 114 5.40 -12.05 -4.27
CA GLY A 114 4.17 -11.97 -3.46
C GLY A 114 2.94 -11.43 -4.21
N GLY A 115 2.98 -11.38 -5.55
CA GLY A 115 1.80 -11.16 -6.38
C GLY A 115 0.87 -12.39 -6.43
N LEU A 116 -0.26 -12.22 -7.12
CA LEU A 116 -1.11 -13.34 -7.54
C LEU A 116 -0.62 -13.94 -8.87
N ALA A 117 -1.09 -15.14 -9.19
CA ALA A 117 -0.87 -15.76 -10.50
C ALA A 117 -1.35 -14.87 -11.65
N PRO A 118 -0.70 -14.90 -12.84
CA PRO A 118 -1.04 -14.00 -13.95
C PRO A 118 -2.50 -14.10 -14.43
N ASP A 119 -3.12 -15.26 -14.29
CA ASP A 119 -4.51 -15.56 -14.68
C ASP A 119 -5.55 -15.17 -13.61
N ALA A 120 -5.17 -14.57 -12.49
CA ALA A 120 -6.03 -14.38 -11.31
C ALA A 120 -7.31 -13.56 -11.51
N PHE A 121 -7.46 -12.81 -12.60
CA PHE A 121 -8.70 -12.09 -12.97
C PHE A 121 -9.54 -12.80 -14.05
N GLY A 122 -9.06 -13.93 -14.55
CA GLY A 122 -9.65 -14.70 -15.64
C GLY A 122 -9.84 -13.91 -16.93
N VAL A 123 -10.68 -14.43 -17.83
CA VAL A 123 -10.85 -13.87 -19.18
C VAL A 123 -11.71 -12.58 -19.24
N ARG A 124 -12.31 -12.16 -18.12
CA ARG A 124 -13.39 -11.15 -18.09
C ARG A 124 -12.90 -9.72 -17.81
N GLY A 125 -11.82 -9.31 -18.47
CA GLY A 125 -11.17 -8.00 -18.30
C GLY A 125 -12.10 -6.78 -18.30
N GLN A 126 -13.06 -6.69 -19.24
CA GLN A 126 -14.05 -5.59 -19.23
C GLN A 126 -14.93 -5.55 -17.98
N TYR A 127 -15.28 -6.72 -17.43
CA TYR A 127 -16.10 -6.83 -16.22
C TYR A 127 -15.29 -6.45 -14.98
N ALA A 128 -14.02 -6.88 -14.90
CA ALA A 128 -13.08 -6.42 -13.88
C ALA A 128 -12.94 -4.89 -13.90
N ALA A 129 -12.69 -4.30 -15.07
CA ALA A 129 -12.57 -2.85 -15.23
C ALA A 129 -13.88 -2.10 -14.89
N ALA A 130 -15.05 -2.66 -15.24
CA ALA A 130 -16.35 -2.10 -14.85
C ALA A 130 -16.54 -2.10 -13.32
N LEU A 131 -16.21 -3.20 -12.63
CA LEU A 131 -16.20 -3.27 -11.16
C LEU A 131 -15.21 -2.27 -10.54
N MET A 132 -14.00 -2.14 -11.12
CA MET A 132 -13.01 -1.18 -10.66
C MET A 132 -13.55 0.25 -10.71
N ARG A 133 -14.17 0.67 -11.83
CA ARG A 133 -14.80 1.99 -12.01
C ARG A 133 -16.06 2.21 -11.14
N ALA A 134 -16.74 1.13 -10.75
CA ALA A 134 -17.88 1.17 -9.85
C ALA A 134 -17.48 1.25 -8.36
N THR A 135 -16.29 0.74 -8.00
CA THR A 135 -15.75 0.82 -6.64
C THR A 135 -15.30 2.25 -6.35
N ARG A 136 -16.04 2.92 -5.44
CA ARG A 136 -15.95 4.35 -5.14
C ARG A 136 -16.00 4.67 -3.65
N GLY A 137 -16.66 3.83 -2.84
CA GLY A 137 -16.68 3.98 -1.39
C GLY A 137 -15.37 3.50 -0.74
N PRO A 138 -15.09 3.92 0.51
CA PRO A 138 -14.05 3.28 1.31
C PRO A 138 -14.40 1.79 1.50
N ILE A 139 -13.38 0.93 1.59
CA ILE A 139 -13.54 -0.48 1.91
C ILE A 139 -13.51 -0.61 3.44
N ALA A 140 -14.49 -1.28 4.03
CA ALA A 140 -14.61 -1.43 5.48
C ALA A 140 -13.37 -2.13 6.08
N SER A 141 -12.90 -3.20 5.43
CA SER A 141 -11.76 -4.00 5.88
C SER A 141 -10.40 -3.44 5.44
N ARG A 142 -9.50 -3.28 6.41
CA ARG A 142 -8.06 -3.12 6.22
C ARG A 142 -7.46 -4.29 5.45
N TRP A 143 -7.74 -5.53 5.87
CA TRP A 143 -7.20 -6.73 5.24
C TRP A 143 -7.74 -6.95 3.83
N GLY A 144 -9.02 -6.61 3.59
CA GLY A 144 -9.62 -6.55 2.25
C GLY A 144 -8.94 -5.51 1.35
N SER A 145 -8.57 -4.36 1.90
CA SER A 145 -7.84 -3.31 1.18
C SER A 145 -6.41 -3.72 0.82
N ILE A 146 -5.68 -4.36 1.75
CA ILE A 146 -4.34 -4.91 1.52
C ILE A 146 -4.37 -6.00 0.44
N LEU A 147 -5.32 -6.94 0.52
CA LEU A 147 -5.52 -7.98 -0.49
C LEU A 147 -5.86 -7.37 -1.87
N LEU A 148 -6.76 -6.38 -1.91
CA LEU A 148 -7.09 -5.70 -3.15
C LEU A 148 -5.86 -4.98 -3.74
N ARG A 149 -5.06 -4.30 -2.92
CA ARG A 149 -3.81 -3.65 -3.38
C ARG A 149 -2.88 -4.66 -4.02
N ARG A 150 -2.64 -5.81 -3.37
CA ARG A 150 -1.82 -6.92 -3.89
C ARG A 150 -2.37 -7.42 -5.24
N SER A 151 -3.68 -7.62 -5.33
CA SER A 151 -4.36 -8.04 -6.56
C SER A 151 -4.21 -7.03 -7.70
N LEU A 152 -4.43 -5.74 -7.42
CA LEU A 152 -4.29 -4.65 -8.40
C LEU A 152 -2.82 -4.35 -8.79
N ALA A 153 -1.86 -4.74 -7.95
CA ALA A 153 -0.41 -4.61 -8.19
C ALA A 153 0.22 -5.85 -8.87
N SER A 154 -0.50 -6.96 -9.00
CA SER A 154 0.01 -8.22 -9.55
C SER A 154 0.31 -8.14 -11.06
N ALA A 155 1.27 -8.94 -11.54
CA ALA A 155 1.66 -9.06 -12.94
C ALA A 155 0.63 -9.91 -13.73
N ILE A 156 -0.57 -9.34 -13.90
CA ILE A 156 -1.74 -9.99 -14.49
C ILE A 156 -1.68 -9.98 -16.03
N ASP A 157 -2.04 -11.10 -16.64
CA ASP A 157 -2.24 -11.23 -18.08
C ASP A 157 -3.48 -10.44 -18.52
N THR A 158 -3.30 -9.54 -19.49
CA THR A 158 -4.35 -8.70 -20.05
C THR A 158 -5.37 -9.57 -20.79
N PRO A 159 -6.63 -9.67 -20.32
CA PRO A 159 -7.61 -10.53 -20.96
C PRO A 159 -8.03 -9.94 -22.31
N ALA A 160 -8.16 -10.78 -23.35
CA ALA A 160 -8.46 -10.37 -24.73
C ALA A 160 -9.75 -9.54 -24.93
N THR A 161 -10.56 -9.34 -23.89
CA THR A 161 -11.72 -8.45 -23.91
C THR A 161 -11.36 -6.96 -23.72
N ILE A 162 -10.15 -6.61 -23.25
CA ILE A 162 -9.77 -5.23 -22.93
C ILE A 162 -8.33 -4.89 -23.38
N ASN A 163 -8.08 -3.62 -23.70
CA ASN A 163 -6.73 -3.13 -23.95
C ASN A 163 -5.90 -3.07 -22.65
N GLY A 164 -4.62 -3.42 -22.71
CA GLY A 164 -3.72 -3.45 -21.54
C GLY A 164 -3.57 -2.10 -20.85
N ALA A 165 -3.45 -1.00 -21.61
CA ALA A 165 -3.34 0.35 -21.04
C ALA A 165 -4.64 0.80 -20.35
N ASP A 166 -5.82 0.41 -20.87
CA ASP A 166 -7.11 0.68 -20.22
C ASP A 166 -7.28 -0.13 -18.92
N LEU A 167 -6.85 -1.39 -18.92
CA LEU A 167 -6.85 -2.23 -17.72
C LEU A 167 -5.88 -1.69 -16.65
N ALA A 168 -4.68 -1.26 -17.07
CA ALA A 168 -3.72 -0.59 -16.20
C ALA A 168 -4.29 0.72 -15.61
N ALA A 169 -4.97 1.51 -16.44
CA ALA A 169 -5.59 2.76 -16.03
C ALA A 169 -6.70 2.56 -14.99
N ASP A 170 -7.59 1.57 -15.16
CA ASP A 170 -8.65 1.33 -14.18
C ASP A 170 -8.13 0.67 -12.89
N ARG A 171 -7.05 -0.13 -12.97
CA ARG A 171 -6.30 -0.62 -11.79
C ARG A 171 -5.65 0.52 -11.01
N ALA A 172 -4.85 1.36 -11.67
CA ALA A 172 -4.23 2.54 -11.06
C ALA A 172 -5.27 3.52 -10.52
N GLY A 173 -6.38 3.72 -11.24
CA GLY A 173 -7.48 4.56 -10.81
C GLY A 173 -8.18 4.05 -9.55
N LEU A 174 -8.31 2.74 -9.35
CA LEU A 174 -8.85 2.17 -8.11
C LEU A 174 -7.83 2.26 -6.97
N LEU A 175 -6.56 1.89 -7.20
CA LEU A 175 -5.47 2.09 -6.22
C LEU A 175 -5.43 3.54 -5.72
N LEU A 176 -5.53 4.51 -6.62
CA LEU A 176 -5.58 5.94 -6.28
C LEU A 176 -6.76 6.29 -5.35
N ARG A 177 -7.96 5.73 -5.59
CA ARG A 177 -9.13 5.89 -4.70
C ARG A 177 -9.01 5.17 -3.36
N MET A 178 -8.14 4.17 -3.25
CA MET A 178 -7.80 3.52 -1.97
C MET A 178 -6.78 4.33 -1.15
N GLY A 179 -6.14 5.34 -1.74
CA GLY A 179 -5.03 6.08 -1.14
C GLY A 179 -3.64 5.59 -1.56
N GLU A 180 -3.55 4.55 -2.38
CA GLU A 180 -2.32 3.83 -2.76
C GLU A 180 -1.55 4.55 -3.89
N ALA A 181 -1.26 5.84 -3.70
CA ALA A 181 -0.71 6.73 -4.73
C ALA A 181 0.60 6.20 -5.36
N ASN A 182 1.51 5.69 -4.52
CA ASN A 182 2.82 5.20 -4.96
C ASN A 182 2.68 3.92 -5.82
N VAL A 183 1.75 3.03 -5.46
CA VAL A 183 1.50 1.80 -6.23
C VAL A 183 0.71 2.09 -7.51
N ALA A 184 -0.22 3.05 -7.47
CA ALA A 184 -0.88 3.56 -8.67
C ALA A 184 0.14 4.16 -9.66
N ARG A 185 1.16 4.87 -9.16
CA ARG A 185 2.29 5.36 -9.97
C ARG A 185 3.07 4.21 -10.59
N THR A 186 3.40 3.16 -9.85
CA THR A 186 4.08 1.99 -10.43
C THR A 186 3.27 1.32 -11.54
N ILE A 187 1.94 1.24 -11.41
CA ILE A 187 1.06 0.71 -12.48
C ILE A 187 1.01 1.63 -13.69
N VAL A 188 0.92 2.95 -13.52
CA VAL A 188 1.01 3.91 -14.64
C VAL A 188 2.37 3.78 -15.35
N GLN A 189 3.46 3.72 -14.59
CA GLN A 189 4.83 3.51 -15.10
C GLN A 189 5.11 2.06 -15.55
N SER A 190 4.14 1.14 -15.46
CA SER A 190 4.22 -0.21 -16.06
C SER A 190 3.77 -0.22 -17.54
N VAL A 191 3.31 0.92 -18.07
CA VAL A 191 2.98 1.12 -19.48
C VAL A 191 3.89 2.21 -20.04
N ASP A 192 4.38 2.02 -21.26
CA ASP A 192 5.18 3.04 -21.95
C ASP A 192 4.25 4.16 -22.44
N TYR A 193 4.68 5.43 -22.27
CA TYR A 193 3.82 6.59 -22.50
C TYR A 193 3.42 6.78 -23.97
N ASP A 194 4.24 6.27 -24.90
CA ASP A 194 3.94 6.21 -26.34
C ASP A 194 2.74 5.28 -26.68
N ARG A 195 2.39 4.38 -25.75
CA ARG A 195 1.27 3.43 -25.85
C ARG A 195 0.21 3.66 -24.77
N ALA A 196 0.21 4.84 -24.14
CA ALA A 196 -0.81 5.22 -23.18
C ALA A 196 -2.16 5.50 -23.88
N SER A 197 -3.22 4.81 -23.46
CA SER A 197 -4.57 5.12 -23.94
C SER A 197 -5.06 6.47 -23.39
N PRO A 198 -6.08 7.10 -24.00
CA PRO A 198 -6.67 8.34 -23.46
C PRO A 198 -7.16 8.18 -22.01
N ARG A 199 -7.58 6.95 -21.64
CA ARG A 199 -7.97 6.60 -20.28
C ARG A 199 -6.77 6.52 -19.34
N LEU A 200 -5.62 5.98 -19.79
CA LEU A 200 -4.39 5.99 -19.00
C LEU A 200 -3.85 7.41 -18.81
N VAL A 201 -3.83 8.23 -19.85
CA VAL A 201 -3.44 9.66 -19.78
C VAL A 201 -4.25 10.39 -18.70
N GLN A 202 -5.58 10.22 -18.68
CA GLN A 202 -6.45 10.82 -17.66
C GLN A 202 -6.10 10.38 -16.23
N ILE A 203 -5.80 9.09 -16.03
CA ILE A 203 -5.45 8.55 -14.71
C ILE A 203 -4.04 8.96 -14.29
N ALA A 204 -3.08 8.96 -15.22
CA ALA A 204 -1.70 9.39 -15.00
C ALA A 204 -1.65 10.80 -14.38
N GLN A 205 -2.42 11.75 -14.91
CA GLN A 205 -2.49 13.11 -14.34
C GLN A 205 -2.87 13.08 -12.85
N GLN A 206 -3.91 12.33 -12.48
CA GLN A 206 -4.39 12.28 -11.11
C GLN A 206 -3.44 11.52 -10.18
N VAL A 207 -2.75 10.50 -10.71
CA VAL A 207 -1.73 9.73 -9.98
C VAL A 207 -0.48 10.58 -9.70
N PHE A 208 0.07 11.27 -10.69
CA PHE A 208 1.25 12.12 -10.49
C PHE A 208 0.97 13.31 -9.56
N LEU A 209 -0.22 13.93 -9.68
CA LEU A 209 -0.68 14.94 -8.71
C LEU A 209 -0.78 14.39 -7.28
N ALA A 210 -1.30 13.17 -7.09
CA ALA A 210 -1.35 12.53 -5.78
C ALA A 210 0.02 12.08 -5.24
N ASN A 211 1.04 11.96 -6.09
CA ASN A 211 2.43 11.74 -5.70
C ASN A 211 3.18 13.06 -5.46
N ALA A 212 2.52 14.23 -5.59
CA ALA A 212 3.15 15.56 -5.59
C ALA A 212 4.29 15.69 -6.61
N ASP A 213 4.14 15.07 -7.79
CA ASP A 213 5.15 15.04 -8.85
C ASP A 213 4.61 15.71 -10.13
N PRO A 214 4.79 17.02 -10.32
CA PRO A 214 4.38 17.71 -11.54
C PRO A 214 5.26 17.36 -12.75
N ALA A 215 6.50 16.90 -12.55
CA ALA A 215 7.41 16.54 -13.64
C ALA A 215 7.02 15.22 -14.32
N GLY A 216 6.46 14.27 -13.56
CA GLY A 216 5.90 13.03 -14.07
C GLY A 216 4.75 13.20 -15.07
N LEU A 217 4.15 14.40 -15.15
CA LEU A 217 3.15 14.75 -16.17
C LEU A 217 3.76 14.90 -17.58
N CYS A 218 5.05 15.24 -17.70
CA CYS A 218 5.63 15.73 -18.96
C CYS A 218 5.59 14.72 -20.13
N PRO A 219 5.90 13.41 -19.95
CA PRO A 219 5.75 12.43 -21.02
C PRO A 219 4.31 12.25 -21.52
N TYR A 220 3.31 12.69 -20.74
CA TYR A 220 1.89 12.57 -21.06
C TYR A 220 1.29 13.85 -21.65
N VAL A 221 2.01 14.98 -21.67
CA VAL A 221 1.52 16.26 -22.20
C VAL A 221 1.02 16.17 -23.65
N PRO A 222 1.73 15.53 -24.62
CA PRO A 222 1.24 15.43 -25.99
C PRO A 222 -0.12 14.72 -26.10
N GLY A 223 -0.26 13.55 -25.46
CA GLY A 223 -1.53 12.81 -25.41
C GLY A 223 -2.62 13.54 -24.62
N GLY A 224 -2.25 14.28 -23.58
CA GLY A 224 -3.16 15.11 -22.79
C GLY A 224 -3.76 16.28 -23.58
N LEU A 225 -2.95 16.92 -24.42
CA LEU A 225 -3.39 17.99 -25.32
C LEU A 225 -4.18 17.45 -26.53
N ALA A 226 -3.83 16.27 -27.04
CA ALA A 226 -4.54 15.61 -28.14
C ALA A 226 -5.98 15.17 -27.78
N HIS A 227 -6.27 14.96 -26.48
CA HIS A 227 -7.54 14.40 -26.01
C HIS A 227 -8.42 15.37 -25.19
N GLY A 228 -8.32 16.67 -25.46
CA GLY A 228 -9.43 17.61 -25.25
C GLY A 228 -9.09 18.94 -24.56
N ASP A 229 -10.13 19.75 -24.31
CA ASP A 229 -10.03 21.14 -23.83
C ASP A 229 -9.68 21.27 -22.32
N GLN A 230 -8.94 20.30 -21.77
CA GLN A 230 -8.52 20.28 -20.36
C GLN A 230 -7.35 21.25 -20.14
N HIS A 231 -7.65 22.39 -19.51
CA HIS A 231 -6.67 23.45 -19.30
C HIS A 231 -5.58 23.07 -18.28
N SER A 232 -5.79 22.04 -17.47
CA SER A 232 -4.74 21.41 -16.64
C SER A 232 -3.58 20.85 -17.48
N TRP A 233 -3.85 20.29 -18.67
CA TRP A 233 -2.77 19.86 -19.58
C TRP A 233 -2.03 21.03 -20.23
N ARG A 234 -2.69 22.19 -20.40
CA ARG A 234 -2.02 23.42 -20.87
C ARG A 234 -1.15 24.06 -19.79
N LEU A 235 -1.55 23.97 -18.53
CA LEU A 235 -0.67 24.31 -17.39
C LEU A 235 0.50 23.32 -17.27
N ALA A 236 0.24 22.02 -17.38
CA ALA A 236 1.29 21.00 -17.38
C ALA A 236 2.29 21.22 -18.53
N ALA A 237 1.82 21.51 -19.74
CA ALA A 237 2.71 21.86 -20.87
C ALA A 237 3.62 23.06 -20.55
N GLY A 238 3.08 24.12 -19.95
CA GLY A 238 3.87 25.27 -19.54
C GLY A 238 4.89 24.94 -18.43
N ILE A 239 4.50 24.16 -17.43
CA ILE A 239 5.40 23.63 -16.39
C ILE A 239 6.55 22.85 -17.02
N CYS A 240 6.24 21.91 -17.92
CA CYS A 240 7.21 21.04 -18.56
C CYS A 240 8.20 21.80 -19.45
N ALA A 241 7.73 22.78 -20.22
CA ALA A 241 8.62 23.68 -20.96
C ALA A 241 9.59 24.42 -20.01
N GLY A 242 9.12 24.94 -18.87
CA GLY A 242 9.99 25.59 -17.89
C GLY A 242 10.99 24.64 -17.20
N LEU A 243 10.61 23.38 -16.99
CA LEU A 243 11.52 22.33 -16.52
C LEU A 243 12.59 21.98 -17.56
N SER A 244 12.27 22.05 -18.87
CA SER A 244 13.24 21.98 -19.98
C SER A 244 14.10 23.25 -20.15
N GLY A 245 13.84 24.31 -19.38
CA GLY A 245 14.52 25.62 -19.52
C GLY A 245 13.88 26.57 -20.55
N GLU A 246 12.80 26.17 -21.22
CA GLU A 246 12.11 26.93 -22.28
C GLU A 246 11.20 28.02 -21.72
N ALA A 247 11.79 29.06 -21.12
CA ALA A 247 11.08 30.16 -20.47
C ALA A 247 10.04 30.88 -21.37
N GLY A 248 10.29 30.96 -22.68
CA GLY A 248 9.38 31.55 -23.67
C GLY A 248 8.09 30.73 -23.85
N PRO A 249 8.17 29.48 -24.36
CA PRO A 249 7.04 28.55 -24.44
C PRO A 249 6.28 28.38 -23.11
N ALA A 250 6.98 28.30 -21.97
CA ALA A 250 6.37 28.25 -20.65
C ALA A 250 5.49 29.49 -20.35
N SER A 251 6.06 30.69 -20.54
CA SER A 251 5.36 31.96 -20.31
C SER A 251 4.16 32.15 -21.24
N TRP A 252 4.28 31.70 -22.49
CA TRP A 252 3.21 31.73 -23.48
C TRP A 252 2.06 30.77 -23.13
N ALA A 253 2.38 29.55 -22.69
CA ALA A 253 1.38 28.57 -22.25
C ALA A 253 0.59 29.07 -21.03
N MET A 254 1.28 29.62 -20.02
CA MET A 254 0.65 30.24 -18.85
C MET A 254 -0.23 31.43 -19.24
N SER A 255 0.25 32.30 -20.13
CA SER A 255 -0.51 33.45 -20.65
C SER A 255 -1.76 33.02 -21.42
N ARG A 256 -1.69 31.94 -22.21
CA ARG A 256 -2.83 31.34 -22.93
C ARG A 256 -3.87 30.73 -21.99
N VAL A 257 -3.46 30.10 -20.88
CA VAL A 257 -4.42 29.61 -19.87
C VAL A 257 -5.07 30.79 -19.13
N ARG A 258 -4.28 31.79 -18.74
CA ARG A 258 -4.76 33.02 -18.09
C ARG A 258 -5.79 33.78 -18.95
N SER A 259 -5.52 33.99 -20.24
CA SER A 259 -6.45 34.68 -21.14
C SER A 259 -7.70 33.88 -21.51
N SER A 260 -7.72 32.56 -21.29
CA SER A 260 -8.90 31.72 -21.55
C SER A 260 -10.08 31.98 -20.59
N GLY A 261 -9.82 32.51 -19.38
CA GLY A 261 -10.81 32.64 -18.30
C GLY A 261 -11.38 31.32 -17.75
N LYS A 262 -10.97 30.15 -18.28
CA LYS A 262 -11.54 28.84 -17.98
C LYS A 262 -10.89 28.12 -16.77
N VAL A 263 -9.91 28.74 -16.11
CA VAL A 263 -9.22 28.19 -14.92
C VAL A 263 -9.20 29.23 -13.82
N ALA A 264 -9.39 28.81 -12.57
CA ALA A 264 -9.29 29.71 -11.42
C ALA A 264 -7.85 30.24 -11.28
N ALA A 265 -7.70 31.55 -11.05
CA ALA A 265 -6.39 32.19 -10.96
C ALA A 265 -5.46 31.55 -9.92
N PHE A 266 -6.01 31.03 -8.82
CA PHE A 266 -5.26 30.27 -7.80
C PHE A 266 -4.56 29.01 -8.37
N ASP A 267 -5.26 28.25 -9.23
CA ASP A 267 -4.73 27.02 -9.83
C ASP A 267 -3.64 27.33 -10.87
N ILE A 268 -3.65 28.53 -11.46
CA ILE A 268 -2.58 29.08 -12.30
C ILE A 268 -1.38 29.53 -11.45
N LEU A 269 -1.62 30.27 -10.34
CA LEU A 269 -0.54 30.72 -9.44
C LEU A 269 0.25 29.56 -8.85
N LEU A 270 -0.40 28.43 -8.53
CA LEU A 270 0.28 27.20 -8.13
C LEU A 270 1.17 26.62 -9.25
N ALA A 271 0.71 26.64 -10.50
CA ALA A 271 1.50 26.20 -11.66
C ALA A 271 2.70 27.13 -11.90
N GLU A 272 2.51 28.44 -11.77
CA GLU A 272 3.56 29.43 -11.87
C GLU A 272 4.55 29.34 -10.69
N ARG A 273 4.13 28.89 -9.50
CA ARG A 273 5.04 28.63 -8.37
C ARG A 273 5.90 27.37 -8.58
N VAL A 274 5.37 26.33 -9.23
CA VAL A 274 6.20 25.19 -9.70
C VAL A 274 7.23 25.68 -10.73
N LEU A 275 6.82 26.54 -11.67
CA LEU A 275 7.77 27.20 -12.59
C LEU A 275 8.81 28.05 -11.86
N GLY A 276 8.40 28.82 -10.84
CA GLY A 276 9.28 29.63 -9.98
C GLY A 276 10.26 28.82 -9.11
N ALA A 277 10.05 27.51 -8.97
CA ALA A 277 10.97 26.58 -8.33
C ALA A 277 11.90 25.85 -9.33
N SER A 278 11.71 26.04 -10.64
CA SER A 278 12.57 25.47 -11.69
C SER A 278 13.79 26.36 -11.98
N ILE A 279 14.75 25.84 -12.76
CA ILE A 279 15.98 26.57 -13.13
C ILE A 279 15.67 27.83 -13.96
N ALA A 280 14.56 27.86 -14.70
CA ALA A 280 14.08 29.06 -15.42
C ALA A 280 13.30 30.05 -14.52
N GLY A 281 13.08 29.72 -13.25
CA GLY A 281 12.13 30.33 -12.32
C GLY A 281 12.62 31.56 -11.57
N GLY A 282 13.00 32.65 -12.25
CA GLY A 282 13.47 33.88 -11.60
C GLY A 282 12.43 34.70 -10.78
N ARG A 283 11.32 34.09 -10.31
CA ARG A 283 10.18 34.80 -9.70
C ARG A 283 9.60 34.06 -8.49
N SER A 284 9.78 34.63 -7.30
CA SER A 284 9.05 34.20 -6.10
C SER A 284 7.56 34.54 -6.23
N ILE A 285 6.70 33.57 -5.88
CA ILE A 285 5.23 33.68 -5.96
C ILE A 285 4.63 33.29 -4.62
N THR A 286 3.90 34.23 -4.03
CA THR A 286 3.12 34.05 -2.81
C THR A 286 1.78 33.40 -3.14
N ILE A 287 1.42 32.35 -2.39
CA ILE A 287 0.12 31.67 -2.49
C ILE A 287 -0.76 32.15 -1.32
N GLN A 288 -2.00 32.55 -1.62
CA GLN A 288 -2.99 33.01 -0.63
C GLN A 288 -4.25 32.14 -0.74
N TRP A 289 -4.65 31.54 0.38
CA TRP A 289 -5.73 30.53 0.41
C TRP A 289 -7.12 31.12 0.74
N ASP A 290 -7.21 32.42 1.04
CA ASP A 290 -8.39 33.10 1.63
C ASP A 290 -9.71 32.99 0.83
N LYS A 291 -9.65 32.50 -0.41
CA LYS A 291 -10.80 32.30 -1.31
C LYS A 291 -10.83 30.89 -1.91
N VAL A 292 -10.20 29.92 -1.22
CA VAL A 292 -10.14 28.51 -1.60
C VAL A 292 -11.03 27.70 -0.67
N ASP A 293 -12.13 27.20 -1.23
CA ASP A 293 -13.18 26.42 -0.56
C ASP A 293 -12.85 24.93 -0.41
N ARG A 294 -12.01 24.41 -1.31
CA ARG A 294 -11.82 22.97 -1.51
C ARG A 294 -10.40 22.67 -1.98
N LEU A 295 -9.77 21.70 -1.32
CA LEU A 295 -8.54 21.07 -1.79
C LEU A 295 -8.87 20.10 -2.93
N THR A 296 -8.27 20.31 -4.10
CA THR A 296 -8.38 19.41 -5.26
C THR A 296 -7.06 18.66 -5.45
N SER A 297 -7.03 17.60 -6.27
CA SER A 297 -5.78 16.91 -6.62
C SER A 297 -4.74 17.85 -7.25
N TRP A 298 -5.17 18.83 -8.06
CA TRP A 298 -4.28 19.88 -8.59
C TRP A 298 -3.69 20.75 -7.47
N ARG A 299 -4.55 21.23 -6.55
CA ARG A 299 -4.14 22.10 -5.45
C ARG A 299 -3.21 21.38 -4.46
N PHE A 300 -3.56 20.16 -4.08
CA PHE A 300 -2.73 19.26 -3.28
C PHE A 300 -1.37 19.03 -3.96
N GLY A 301 -1.38 18.50 -5.20
CA GLY A 301 -0.15 18.09 -5.87
C GLY A 301 0.83 19.24 -6.09
N MET A 302 0.35 20.40 -6.53
CA MET A 302 1.20 21.56 -6.82
C MET A 302 1.68 22.28 -5.54
N ALA A 303 0.85 22.33 -4.49
CA ALA A 303 1.25 22.91 -3.21
C ALA A 303 2.29 22.03 -2.49
N THR A 304 2.01 20.73 -2.35
CA THR A 304 2.92 19.75 -1.73
C THR A 304 4.23 19.63 -2.51
N ALA A 305 4.22 19.68 -3.85
CA ALA A 305 5.43 19.67 -4.67
C ALA A 305 6.36 20.87 -4.45
N THR A 306 5.84 21.97 -3.91
CA THR A 306 6.56 23.25 -3.72
C THR A 306 6.71 23.63 -2.24
N ALA A 307 6.53 22.66 -1.34
CA ALA A 307 6.49 22.85 0.12
C ALA A 307 5.64 24.07 0.52
N THR A 308 4.48 24.24 -0.13
CA THR A 308 3.55 25.33 0.15
C THR A 308 2.56 24.87 1.21
N PRO A 309 2.54 25.47 2.42
CA PRO A 309 1.63 25.06 3.48
C PRO A 309 0.16 25.11 3.04
N ILE A 310 -0.58 24.07 3.38
CA ILE A 310 -2.02 23.93 3.12
C ILE A 310 -2.75 24.18 4.46
N PRO A 311 -3.68 25.16 4.55
CA PRO A 311 -4.39 25.47 5.78
C PRO A 311 -5.12 24.28 6.41
N ALA A 312 -5.20 24.27 7.75
CA ALA A 312 -5.79 23.17 8.52
C ALA A 312 -7.27 22.94 8.15
N GLU A 313 -8.00 23.99 7.79
CA GLU A 313 -9.39 23.95 7.33
C GLU A 313 -9.53 23.12 6.04
N LEU A 314 -8.56 23.24 5.13
CA LEU A 314 -8.50 22.48 3.88
C LEU A 314 -7.95 21.07 4.11
N ARG A 315 -7.01 20.86 5.04
CA ARG A 315 -6.61 19.52 5.51
C ARG A 315 -7.79 18.75 6.12
N ASN A 316 -8.61 19.41 6.94
CA ASN A 316 -9.84 18.84 7.51
C ASN A 316 -10.88 18.46 6.44
N SER A 317 -10.87 19.14 5.29
CA SER A 317 -11.70 18.79 4.12
C SER A 317 -11.20 17.56 3.33
N GLU A 318 -10.02 17.01 3.64
CA GLU A 318 -9.43 15.92 2.87
C GLU A 318 -10.30 14.65 2.87
N THR A 319 -10.55 14.15 1.67
CA THR A 319 -11.07 12.79 1.48
C THR A 319 -10.07 11.77 2.06
N PRO A 320 -10.50 10.59 2.54
CA PRO A 320 -9.57 9.66 3.17
C PRO A 320 -8.48 9.10 2.23
N ALA A 321 -8.70 9.14 0.92
CA ALA A 321 -7.65 8.87 -0.07
C ALA A 321 -6.58 9.97 -0.07
N MET A 322 -6.98 11.24 -0.01
CA MET A 322 -6.07 12.39 0.02
C MET A 322 -5.24 12.43 1.33
N ARG A 323 -5.83 12.03 2.47
CA ARG A 323 -5.09 11.82 3.73
C ARG A 323 -3.96 10.80 3.56
N ALA A 324 -4.25 9.66 2.92
CA ALA A 324 -3.22 8.68 2.61
C ALA A 324 -2.15 9.21 1.63
N TRP A 325 -2.51 10.07 0.67
CA TRP A 325 -1.53 10.78 -0.17
C TRP A 325 -0.66 11.73 0.64
N THR A 326 -1.25 12.50 1.58
CA THR A 326 -0.54 13.39 2.52
C THR A 326 0.55 12.63 3.28
N VAL A 327 0.22 11.47 3.87
CA VAL A 327 1.16 10.58 4.57
C VAL A 327 2.30 10.08 3.68
N LEU A 328 1.97 9.63 2.46
CA LEU A 328 2.91 9.02 1.52
C LEU A 328 3.84 10.03 0.83
N ALA A 329 3.43 11.29 0.68
CA ALA A 329 4.24 12.34 0.10
C ALA A 329 5.30 12.84 1.13
N PRO A 330 6.61 12.66 0.88
CA PRO A 330 7.65 13.07 1.82
C PRO A 330 7.81 14.61 1.90
N MET A 331 7.27 15.34 0.92
CA MET A 331 7.24 16.81 0.89
C MET A 331 6.08 17.42 1.70
N SER A 332 5.20 16.59 2.28
CA SER A 332 4.18 17.06 3.25
C SER A 332 4.84 17.34 4.60
N GLU A 333 4.38 18.38 5.29
CA GLU A 333 4.83 18.70 6.66
C GLU A 333 4.64 17.51 7.61
N MET A 334 5.60 17.31 8.53
CA MET A 334 5.59 16.13 9.42
C MET A 334 4.32 16.05 10.27
N ASN A 335 3.82 17.19 10.75
CA ASN A 335 2.58 17.25 11.55
C ASN A 335 1.34 16.85 10.73
N ASP A 336 1.25 17.25 9.45
CA ASP A 336 0.18 16.81 8.55
C ASP A 336 0.24 15.30 8.30
N ARG A 337 1.46 14.77 8.14
CA ARG A 337 1.69 13.33 7.95
C ARG A 337 1.32 12.52 9.19
N VAL A 338 1.62 13.00 10.39
CA VAL A 338 1.21 12.38 11.65
C VAL A 338 -0.31 12.43 11.82
N ALA A 339 -0.95 13.58 11.61
CA ALA A 339 -2.40 13.72 11.72
C ALA A 339 -3.18 12.81 10.74
N ALA A 340 -2.65 12.61 9.53
CA ALA A 340 -3.28 11.73 8.53
C ALA A 340 -2.94 10.23 8.68
N ALA A 341 -1.95 9.87 9.51
CA ALA A 341 -1.45 8.50 9.65
C ALA A 341 -2.46 7.49 10.22
N PRO A 342 -3.33 7.79 11.21
CA PRO A 342 -4.33 6.85 11.71
C PRO A 342 -5.27 6.34 10.62
N ASP A 343 -5.73 7.25 9.74
CA ASP A 343 -6.58 6.95 8.59
C ASP A 343 -5.86 6.01 7.59
N ALA A 344 -4.60 6.31 7.27
CA ALA A 344 -3.78 5.51 6.37
C ALA A 344 -3.43 4.12 6.94
N ALA A 345 -3.15 4.02 8.24
CA ALA A 345 -2.92 2.76 8.94
C ALA A 345 -4.19 1.91 9.00
N ALA A 346 -5.33 2.48 9.40
CA ALA A 346 -6.62 1.80 9.49
C ALA A 346 -7.14 1.30 8.13
N ARG A 347 -6.77 1.97 7.03
CA ARG A 347 -7.08 1.53 5.65
C ARG A 347 -6.07 0.53 5.10
N GLY A 348 -4.94 0.34 5.78
CA GLY A 348 -3.89 -0.59 5.39
C GLY A 348 -2.93 -0.04 4.35
N VAL A 349 -2.91 1.27 4.09
CA VAL A 349 -1.88 1.92 3.26
C VAL A 349 -0.54 1.89 4.02
N LEU A 350 -0.55 2.14 5.33
CA LEU A 350 0.61 1.90 6.20
C LEU A 350 0.63 0.47 6.77
N SER A 351 1.83 -0.10 6.86
CA SER A 351 2.12 -1.22 7.75
C SER A 351 2.22 -0.73 9.21
N SER A 352 2.16 -1.66 10.18
CA SER A 352 2.41 -1.34 11.59
C SER A 352 3.78 -0.69 11.78
N GLU A 353 4.80 -1.28 11.14
CA GLU A 353 6.18 -0.79 11.15
C GLU A 353 6.31 0.63 10.57
N ALA A 354 5.79 0.88 9.36
CA ALA A 354 5.86 2.20 8.74
C ALA A 354 5.10 3.28 9.53
N TYR A 355 4.02 2.91 10.22
CA TYR A 355 3.29 3.82 11.11
C TYR A 355 4.09 4.15 12.37
N VAL A 356 4.67 3.14 13.04
CA VAL A 356 5.54 3.37 14.22
C VAL A 356 6.78 4.17 13.83
N SER A 357 7.44 3.86 12.71
CA SER A 357 8.60 4.63 12.21
C SER A 357 8.26 6.09 11.92
N LEU A 358 7.07 6.39 11.41
CA LEU A 358 6.61 7.77 11.20
C LEU A 358 6.41 8.52 12.52
N LEU A 359 5.80 7.88 13.52
CA LEU A 359 5.63 8.46 14.86
C LEU A 359 6.98 8.69 15.56
N SER A 360 7.91 7.72 15.49
CA SER A 360 9.26 7.87 16.04
C SER A 360 10.06 8.98 15.34
N ALA A 361 9.97 9.10 14.02
CA ALA A 361 10.62 10.18 13.28
C ALA A 361 10.05 11.56 13.65
N ALA A 362 8.74 11.68 13.83
CA ALA A 362 8.09 12.92 14.24
C ALA A 362 8.40 13.30 15.70
N ALA A 363 8.49 12.33 16.61
CA ALA A 363 8.91 12.55 18.00
C ALA A 363 10.41 12.85 18.16
N SER A 364 11.20 12.71 17.09
CA SER A 364 12.62 13.10 17.03
C SER A 364 12.82 14.57 16.62
N ALA A 365 11.75 15.37 16.54
CA ALA A 365 11.84 16.81 16.34
C ALA A 365 12.40 17.53 17.58
N GLU A 366 12.85 18.78 17.41
CA GLU A 366 13.37 19.62 18.50
C GLU A 366 12.27 20.01 19.50
N GLU A 367 11.07 20.33 19.00
CA GLU A 367 9.87 20.61 19.81
C GLU A 367 8.67 19.77 19.31
N PRO A 368 8.56 18.48 19.70
CA PRO A 368 7.44 17.64 19.31
C PRO A 368 6.16 18.01 20.10
N PRO A 369 4.95 17.93 19.51
CA PRO A 369 3.71 18.21 20.23
C PRO A 369 3.50 17.29 21.43
N GLU A 370 3.08 17.82 22.58
CA GLU A 370 2.86 17.08 23.84
C GLU A 370 1.98 15.82 23.64
N THR A 371 0.95 15.92 22.79
CA THR A 371 0.05 14.81 22.46
C THR A 371 0.75 13.66 21.73
N LEU A 372 1.74 13.97 20.89
CA LEU A 372 2.60 13.01 20.21
C LEU A 372 3.61 12.43 21.19
N THR A 373 4.29 13.24 21.99
CA THR A 373 5.26 12.79 23.01
C THR A 373 4.63 11.75 23.93
N ALA A 374 3.48 12.08 24.54
CA ALA A 374 2.74 11.15 25.41
C ALA A 374 2.17 9.92 24.68
N GLN A 375 2.02 9.95 23.34
CA GLN A 375 1.70 8.75 22.56
C GLN A 375 2.96 7.90 22.33
N THR A 376 4.10 8.51 22.03
CA THR A 376 5.37 7.79 21.80
C THR A 376 5.97 7.22 23.07
N ASP A 377 5.78 7.87 24.23
CA ASP A 377 6.21 7.34 25.53
C ASP A 377 5.45 6.04 25.86
N LEU A 378 4.14 5.99 25.60
CA LEU A 378 3.36 4.77 25.76
C LEU A 378 3.74 3.69 24.73
N LEU A 379 4.11 4.06 23.50
CA LEU A 379 4.64 3.10 22.51
C LEU A 379 5.99 2.53 22.97
N GLN A 380 6.93 3.37 23.43
CA GLN A 380 8.21 2.93 23.98
C GLN A 380 7.99 1.96 25.15
N ASN A 381 7.10 2.30 26.09
CA ASN A 381 6.74 1.42 27.21
C ASN A 381 6.05 0.11 26.77
N ALA A 382 5.22 0.12 25.73
CA ALA A 382 4.60 -1.11 25.20
C ALA A 382 5.63 -2.07 24.58
N PHE A 383 6.62 -1.52 23.85
CA PHE A 383 7.66 -2.31 23.20
C PHE A 383 8.77 -2.76 24.17
N GLY A 384 9.22 -1.87 25.08
CA GLY A 384 10.44 -2.05 25.87
C GLY A 384 10.30 -1.91 27.40
N GLY A 385 9.08 -1.77 27.94
CA GLY A 385 8.87 -1.69 29.39
C GLY A 385 9.37 -2.92 30.16
N GLU A 386 9.91 -2.69 31.36
CA GLU A 386 10.67 -3.69 32.15
C GLU A 386 9.91 -4.99 32.45
N THR A 387 8.60 -4.90 32.63
CA THR A 387 7.73 -6.06 32.92
C THR A 387 6.67 -6.23 31.86
N ALA A 388 6.25 -7.47 31.61
CA ALA A 388 5.19 -7.74 30.65
C ALA A 388 3.86 -7.07 31.05
N THR A 389 3.55 -6.97 32.35
CA THR A 389 2.37 -6.25 32.84
C THR A 389 2.46 -4.75 32.58
N ALA A 390 3.63 -4.12 32.74
CA ALA A 390 3.83 -2.71 32.39
C ALA A 390 3.70 -2.47 30.87
N ARG A 391 4.25 -3.38 30.05
CA ARG A 391 4.06 -3.37 28.59
C ARG A 391 2.58 -3.49 28.20
N TYR A 392 1.83 -4.35 28.86
CA TYR A 392 0.38 -4.50 28.62
C TYR A 392 -0.40 -3.24 29.03
N ALA A 393 -0.13 -2.69 30.22
CA ALA A 393 -0.77 -1.45 30.69
C ALA A 393 -0.48 -0.26 29.76
N ALA A 394 0.72 -0.16 29.19
CA ALA A 394 1.05 0.86 28.20
C ALA A 394 0.27 0.68 26.88
N MET A 395 0.01 -0.56 26.46
CA MET A 395 -0.88 -0.85 25.31
C MET A 395 -2.34 -0.48 25.61
N GLN A 396 -2.87 -0.86 26.79
CA GLN A 396 -4.21 -0.44 27.25
C GLN A 396 -4.32 1.11 27.26
N GLY A 397 -3.30 1.81 27.73
CA GLY A 397 -3.22 3.27 27.71
C GLY A 397 -3.29 3.88 26.31
N LEU A 398 -2.68 3.26 25.30
CA LEU A 398 -2.82 3.67 23.89
C LEU A 398 -4.23 3.41 23.36
N TRP A 399 -4.80 2.23 23.63
CA TRP A 399 -6.12 1.85 23.14
C TRP A 399 -7.23 2.73 23.75
N GLY A 400 -7.07 3.16 25.01
CA GLY A 400 -7.98 4.07 25.71
C GLY A 400 -7.90 5.55 25.28
N ARG A 401 -6.80 5.99 24.65
CA ARG A 401 -6.64 7.39 24.19
C ARG A 401 -7.39 7.71 22.88
N GLY A 402 -7.83 6.70 22.12
CA GLY A 402 -8.49 6.89 20.83
C GLY A 402 -9.90 7.47 20.97
N THR A 403 -10.12 8.70 20.51
CA THR A 403 -11.43 9.38 20.59
C THR A 403 -12.43 8.82 19.58
N GLY A 404 -11.99 8.51 18.36
CA GLY A 404 -12.78 7.82 17.33
C GLY A 404 -12.35 6.35 17.09
N ASP A 405 -13.19 5.60 16.38
CA ASP A 405 -12.94 4.18 16.07
C ASP A 405 -11.73 3.96 15.14
N ILE A 406 -11.39 4.96 14.33
CA ILE A 406 -10.17 4.95 13.50
C ILE A 406 -8.94 5.03 14.41
N ASP A 407 -8.92 5.92 15.40
CA ASP A 407 -7.78 6.10 16.30
C ASP A 407 -7.54 4.88 17.19
N ARG A 408 -8.62 4.30 17.73
CA ARG A 408 -8.58 3.05 18.50
C ARG A 408 -8.00 1.89 17.67
N TYR A 409 -8.44 1.76 16.42
CA TYR A 409 -7.93 0.72 15.53
C TYR A 409 -6.49 1.00 15.05
N ALA A 410 -6.12 2.27 14.86
CA ALA A 410 -4.74 2.67 14.59
C ALA A 410 -3.82 2.37 15.78
N ALA A 411 -4.26 2.60 17.02
CA ALA A 411 -3.53 2.23 18.23
C ALA A 411 -3.30 0.70 18.30
N LEU A 412 -4.33 -0.11 18.03
CA LEU A 412 -4.20 -1.58 17.92
C LEU A 412 -3.17 -2.00 16.85
N ILE A 413 -3.12 -1.32 15.70
CA ILE A 413 -2.12 -1.56 14.64
C ILE A 413 -0.72 -1.18 15.10
N ALA A 414 -0.55 -0.02 15.74
CA ALA A 414 0.75 0.45 16.24
C ALA A 414 1.32 -0.50 17.31
N THR A 415 0.49 -1.02 18.21
CA THR A 415 0.92 -1.98 19.24
C THR A 415 1.07 -3.42 18.75
N SER A 416 0.70 -3.75 17.51
CA SER A 416 0.56 -5.15 17.06
C SER A 416 1.81 -6.02 17.22
N ARG A 417 3.01 -5.47 16.95
CA ARG A 417 4.29 -6.16 17.16
C ARG A 417 4.69 -6.25 18.63
N ALA A 418 4.32 -5.26 19.45
CA ALA A 418 4.53 -5.27 20.90
C ALA A 418 3.64 -6.31 21.59
N ALA A 419 2.37 -6.41 21.17
CA ALA A 419 1.40 -7.41 21.60
C ALA A 419 1.85 -8.83 21.23
N ALA A 420 2.28 -9.03 19.98
CA ALA A 420 2.79 -10.33 19.50
C ALA A 420 4.11 -10.79 20.17
N ALA A 421 4.77 -9.90 20.92
CA ALA A 421 5.95 -10.16 21.74
C ALA A 421 5.63 -10.17 23.25
N LEU A 422 4.36 -10.32 23.64
CA LEU A 422 3.93 -10.43 25.04
C LEU A 422 3.83 -11.91 25.45
N PRO A 423 4.44 -12.36 26.56
CA PRO A 423 4.32 -13.74 27.04
C PRO A 423 2.89 -14.10 27.44
N VAL A 424 2.43 -15.31 27.12
CA VAL A 424 1.06 -15.80 27.45
C VAL A 424 0.79 -15.86 28.97
N GLY A 425 1.84 -16.03 29.78
CA GLY A 425 1.75 -15.98 31.24
C GLY A 425 1.68 -14.58 31.85
N THR A 426 1.45 -13.53 31.05
CA THR A 426 1.26 -12.16 31.55
C THR A 426 -0.13 -12.01 32.15
N ALA A 427 -0.25 -11.31 33.28
CA ALA A 427 -1.55 -10.91 33.81
C ALA A 427 -2.23 -9.91 32.85
N VAL A 428 -3.40 -10.29 32.36
CA VAL A 428 -4.25 -9.52 31.44
C VAL A 428 -5.70 -9.52 31.94
N ASP A 429 -6.57 -8.75 31.30
CA ASP A 429 -8.00 -8.71 31.61
C ASP A 429 -8.68 -10.07 31.29
N GLU A 430 -9.85 -10.34 31.89
CA GLU A 430 -10.60 -11.60 31.69
C GLU A 430 -11.05 -11.84 30.24
N ASP A 431 -11.32 -10.76 29.50
CA ASP A 431 -11.58 -10.79 28.05
C ASP A 431 -10.55 -9.90 27.30
N PRO A 432 -9.34 -10.41 27.01
CA PRO A 432 -8.24 -9.62 26.45
C PRO A 432 -8.38 -9.40 24.93
N TRP A 433 -9.60 -9.15 24.43
CA TRP A 433 -9.91 -9.07 23.00
C TRP A 433 -9.11 -7.98 22.27
N GLN A 434 -8.71 -6.90 22.95
CA GLN A 434 -7.85 -5.86 22.38
C GLN A 434 -6.43 -6.36 22.14
N LEU A 435 -5.88 -7.21 23.02
CA LEU A 435 -4.57 -7.82 22.83
C LEU A 435 -4.57 -8.73 21.59
N ILE A 436 -5.59 -9.59 21.48
CA ILE A 436 -5.78 -10.48 20.32
C ILE A 436 -6.02 -9.66 19.05
N GLY A 437 -6.91 -8.67 19.11
CA GLY A 437 -7.22 -7.77 17.99
C GLY A 437 -6.01 -6.98 17.51
N SER A 438 -5.13 -6.58 18.42
CA SER A 438 -3.84 -5.95 18.11
C SER A 438 -2.92 -6.91 17.35
N MET A 439 -2.70 -8.13 17.86
CA MET A 439 -1.90 -9.14 17.15
C MET A 439 -2.43 -9.42 15.74
N LEU A 440 -3.75 -9.60 15.59
CA LEU A 440 -4.39 -9.87 14.30
C LEU A 440 -4.45 -8.64 13.36
N ALA A 441 -4.40 -7.42 13.88
CA ALA A 441 -4.21 -6.22 13.06
C ALA A 441 -2.79 -6.16 12.46
N GLY A 442 -1.79 -6.74 13.13
CA GLY A 442 -0.43 -6.94 12.59
C GLY A 442 -0.28 -8.17 11.70
N GLY A 443 -1.22 -9.13 11.77
CA GLY A 443 -1.15 -10.41 11.06
C GLY A 443 -0.41 -11.51 11.85
N TYR A 444 -0.20 -11.32 13.15
CA TYR A 444 0.48 -12.26 14.04
C TYR A 444 -0.47 -13.36 14.54
N ASP A 445 -1.19 -14.03 13.64
CA ASP A 445 -2.18 -15.05 14.00
C ASP A 445 -1.58 -16.31 14.63
N ASN A 446 -0.35 -16.67 14.23
CA ASN A 446 0.50 -17.67 14.87
C ASN A 446 1.00 -17.28 16.28
N ARG A 447 0.76 -16.04 16.75
CA ARG A 447 0.99 -15.62 18.16
C ARG A 447 -0.31 -15.47 18.92
N ALA A 448 -1.36 -14.96 18.26
CA ALA A 448 -2.69 -14.86 18.84
C ALA A 448 -3.22 -16.22 19.32
N ILE A 449 -2.97 -17.30 18.55
CA ILE A 449 -3.43 -18.65 18.91
C ILE A 449 -2.79 -19.20 20.21
N ASP A 450 -1.61 -18.72 20.60
CA ASP A 450 -0.94 -19.16 21.83
C ASP A 450 -1.75 -18.78 23.09
N TRP A 451 -2.65 -17.78 23.00
CA TRP A 451 -3.52 -17.30 24.08
C TRP A 451 -4.83 -18.08 24.25
N VAL A 452 -5.16 -19.01 23.35
CA VAL A 452 -6.40 -19.83 23.43
C VAL A 452 -6.63 -20.50 24.80
N PRO A 453 -5.61 -21.02 25.53
CA PRO A 453 -5.82 -21.63 26.85
C PRO A 453 -6.25 -20.65 27.95
N SER A 454 -6.04 -19.34 27.76
CA SER A 454 -6.29 -18.28 28.75
C SER A 454 -7.60 -17.54 28.53
N VAL A 455 -8.48 -18.02 27.62
CA VAL A 455 -9.63 -17.28 27.11
C VAL A 455 -10.93 -18.08 27.24
N ASN A 456 -11.93 -17.49 27.90
CA ASN A 456 -13.23 -18.11 28.14
C ASN A 456 -14.02 -18.33 26.82
N VAL A 457 -14.54 -19.54 26.59
CA VAL A 457 -15.35 -19.85 25.40
C VAL A 457 -16.68 -19.09 25.44
N GLY A 458 -16.90 -18.23 24.45
CA GLY A 458 -18.02 -17.28 24.39
C GLY A 458 -17.58 -15.82 24.52
N SER A 459 -16.43 -15.52 25.15
CA SER A 459 -15.90 -14.16 25.28
C SER A 459 -15.60 -13.49 23.93
N ARG A 460 -15.41 -12.16 23.90
CA ARG A 460 -15.06 -11.45 22.68
C ARG A 460 -13.70 -11.91 22.12
N ALA A 461 -12.72 -12.13 22.98
CA ALA A 461 -11.42 -12.72 22.64
C ALA A 461 -11.58 -14.12 22.02
N TRP A 462 -12.45 -14.97 22.58
CA TRP A 462 -12.74 -16.28 21.98
C TRP A 462 -13.31 -16.12 20.56
N GLY A 463 -14.30 -15.24 20.35
CA GLY A 463 -14.88 -15.06 19.02
C GLY A 463 -13.85 -14.56 17.99
N VAL A 464 -13.01 -13.60 18.38
CA VAL A 464 -11.90 -13.09 17.55
C VAL A 464 -10.89 -14.20 17.23
N LEU A 465 -10.52 -15.06 18.19
CA LEU A 465 -9.66 -16.22 17.98
C LEU A 465 -10.33 -17.31 17.11
N ALA A 466 -11.63 -17.55 17.27
CA ALA A 466 -12.37 -18.61 16.59
C ALA A 466 -12.42 -18.37 15.06
N VAL A 467 -12.49 -17.11 14.62
CA VAL A 467 -12.32 -16.76 13.19
C VAL A 467 -10.86 -16.51 12.80
N GLY A 468 -10.04 -15.91 13.67
CA GLY A 468 -8.68 -15.45 13.34
C GLY A 468 -7.58 -16.52 13.35
N SER A 469 -7.63 -17.49 14.28
CA SER A 469 -6.54 -18.44 14.53
C SER A 469 -6.20 -19.30 13.29
N PRO A 470 -4.92 -19.64 13.02
CA PRO A 470 -4.51 -20.44 11.84
C PRO A 470 -5.33 -21.72 11.62
N ARG A 471 -5.56 -22.48 12.70
CA ARG A 471 -6.43 -23.67 12.73
C ARG A 471 -7.79 -23.37 13.36
N ALA A 472 -8.77 -24.26 13.16
CA ALA A 472 -10.02 -24.22 13.90
C ALA A 472 -9.79 -24.47 15.40
N LEU A 473 -10.74 -24.00 16.22
CA LEU A 473 -10.77 -24.22 17.67
C LEU A 473 -11.81 -25.31 18.02
N SER A 474 -11.50 -26.11 19.03
CA SER A 474 -12.47 -27.04 19.64
C SER A 474 -13.61 -26.26 20.30
N GLY A 475 -14.82 -26.83 20.33
CA GLY A 475 -15.97 -26.22 21.00
C GLY A 475 -16.61 -25.04 20.25
N THR A 476 -16.36 -24.91 18.94
CA THR A 476 -17.01 -23.90 18.08
C THR A 476 -18.44 -24.32 17.74
N THR A 477 -19.33 -24.25 18.74
CA THR A 477 -20.72 -24.74 18.70
C THR A 477 -21.74 -23.60 18.58
N ALA A 478 -23.00 -23.94 18.29
CA ALA A 478 -24.12 -23.01 18.36
C ALA A 478 -24.26 -22.41 19.78
N GLY A 479 -24.02 -23.21 20.82
CA GLY A 479 -24.02 -22.76 22.21
C GLY A 479 -22.94 -21.71 22.50
N ALA A 480 -21.71 -21.88 21.97
CA ALA A 480 -20.65 -20.89 22.13
C ALA A 480 -20.96 -19.56 21.42
N VAL A 481 -21.61 -19.62 20.25
CA VAL A 481 -22.12 -18.42 19.55
C VAL A 481 -23.26 -17.75 20.32
N SER A 482 -24.14 -18.52 20.97
CA SER A 482 -25.22 -18.00 21.81
C SER A 482 -24.69 -17.31 23.07
N ASN A 483 -23.68 -17.89 23.75
CA ASN A 483 -22.99 -17.26 24.87
C ASN A 483 -22.38 -15.91 24.46
N PHE A 484 -21.65 -15.87 23.34
CA PHE A 484 -21.10 -14.63 22.77
C PHE A 484 -22.19 -13.58 22.47
N ALA A 485 -23.37 -14.02 22.03
CA ALA A 485 -24.50 -13.12 21.79
C ALA A 485 -25.16 -12.59 23.07
N GLY A 486 -24.99 -13.25 24.21
CA GLY A 486 -25.42 -12.74 25.52
C GLY A 486 -24.62 -11.51 25.97
N GLU A 487 -23.37 -11.38 25.54
CA GLU A 487 -22.45 -10.28 25.89
C GLU A 487 -22.27 -9.27 24.74
N ASP A 488 -22.91 -9.47 23.59
CA ASP A 488 -22.74 -8.62 22.41
C ASP A 488 -23.50 -7.28 22.50
N GLY A 489 -22.89 -6.31 23.18
CA GLY A 489 -23.36 -4.92 23.24
C GLY A 489 -23.33 -4.13 21.92
N SER A 490 -23.12 -4.76 20.75
CA SER A 490 -23.19 -4.07 19.46
C SER A 490 -24.64 -3.86 18.98
N PRO A 491 -24.94 -2.81 18.18
CA PRO A 491 -26.30 -2.51 17.74
C PRO A 491 -26.98 -3.69 17.02
N GLY A 492 -28.02 -4.24 17.64
CA GLY A 492 -28.78 -5.37 17.11
C GLY A 492 -27.99 -6.69 17.03
N ALA A 493 -27.00 -6.89 17.92
CA ALA A 493 -26.09 -8.05 17.95
C ALA A 493 -25.33 -8.28 16.63
N LEU A 494 -24.89 -7.18 15.99
CA LEU A 494 -24.20 -7.23 14.70
C LEU A 494 -22.88 -8.01 14.78
N ARG A 495 -22.15 -7.92 15.89
CA ARG A 495 -20.87 -8.62 16.10
C ARG A 495 -21.08 -10.14 16.13
N SER A 496 -22.11 -10.63 16.83
CA SER A 496 -22.50 -12.06 16.84
C SER A 496 -22.90 -12.56 15.45
N LYS A 497 -23.61 -11.72 14.70
CA LYS A 497 -24.04 -12.03 13.33
C LYS A 497 -22.85 -12.12 12.38
N LEU A 498 -21.84 -11.26 12.56
CA LEU A 498 -20.58 -11.30 11.81
C LEU A 498 -19.65 -12.45 12.27
N LEU A 499 -19.64 -12.80 13.56
CA LEU A 499 -18.98 -14.01 14.09
C LEU A 499 -19.54 -15.25 13.39
N LEU A 500 -20.85 -15.45 13.43
CA LEU A 500 -21.49 -16.61 12.81
C LEU A 500 -21.23 -16.66 11.30
N ALA A 501 -21.34 -15.51 10.60
CA ALA A 501 -21.03 -15.42 9.18
C ALA A 501 -19.56 -15.79 8.87
N GLY A 502 -18.62 -15.34 9.70
CA GLY A 502 -17.19 -15.68 9.60
C GLY A 502 -16.93 -17.16 9.85
N LEU A 503 -17.49 -17.73 10.93
CA LEU A 503 -17.34 -19.15 11.27
C LEU A 503 -17.93 -20.05 10.17
N ALA A 504 -19.14 -19.76 9.70
CA ALA A 504 -19.79 -20.52 8.64
C ALA A 504 -19.08 -20.36 7.28
N GLY A 505 -18.55 -19.18 6.98
CA GLY A 505 -17.77 -18.92 5.77
C GLY A 505 -16.41 -19.65 5.77
N LEU A 506 -15.72 -19.67 6.92
CA LEU A 506 -14.50 -20.45 7.12
C LEU A 506 -14.77 -21.96 7.15
N GLY A 507 -15.99 -22.39 7.52
CA GLY A 507 -16.34 -23.80 7.75
C GLY A 507 -15.82 -24.31 9.09
N ARG A 508 -15.94 -23.50 10.15
CA ARG A 508 -15.47 -23.79 11.52
C ARG A 508 -16.57 -24.20 12.49
N ILE A 509 -17.82 -24.09 12.06
CA ILE A 509 -19.04 -24.54 12.75
C ILE A 509 -19.76 -25.53 11.83
N GLU A 510 -20.42 -26.54 12.42
CA GLU A 510 -21.17 -27.56 11.67
C GLU A 510 -22.40 -26.93 10.98
N PRO A 511 -22.77 -27.31 9.74
CA PRO A 511 -23.91 -26.73 9.01
C PRO A 511 -25.26 -26.67 9.75
N GLY A 512 -25.63 -27.71 10.50
CA GLY A 512 -26.83 -27.72 11.36
C GLY A 512 -26.73 -26.77 12.54
N GLU A 513 -25.61 -26.77 13.27
CA GLU A 513 -25.33 -25.78 14.32
C GLU A 513 -25.36 -24.34 13.80
N ALA A 514 -24.79 -24.11 12.61
CA ALA A 514 -24.80 -22.83 11.94
C ALA A 514 -26.22 -22.38 11.55
N ALA A 515 -27.08 -23.31 11.13
CA ALA A 515 -28.48 -23.03 10.81
C ALA A 515 -29.29 -22.68 12.07
N SER A 516 -29.06 -23.38 13.19
CA SER A 516 -29.68 -23.06 14.48
C SER A 516 -29.29 -21.66 14.96
N ALA A 517 -27.99 -21.36 15.05
CA ALA A 517 -27.52 -20.03 15.45
C ALA A 517 -27.95 -18.92 14.46
N ALA A 518 -28.12 -19.24 13.17
CA ALA A 518 -28.65 -18.30 12.17
C ALA A 518 -30.15 -18.01 12.38
N SER A 519 -30.93 -19.01 12.81
CA SER A 519 -32.32 -18.83 13.21
C SER A 519 -32.42 -17.93 14.44
N ASP A 520 -31.67 -18.23 15.50
CA ASP A 520 -31.70 -17.50 16.78
C ASP A 520 -31.28 -16.03 16.63
N LEU A 521 -30.26 -15.76 15.79
CA LEU A 521 -29.82 -14.39 15.47
C LEU A 521 -30.67 -13.71 14.39
N GLY A 522 -31.59 -14.42 13.73
CA GLY A 522 -32.42 -13.88 12.64
C GLY A 522 -31.65 -13.49 11.38
N VAL A 523 -30.73 -14.36 10.91
CA VAL A 523 -29.80 -14.09 9.79
C VAL A 523 -29.99 -15.08 8.64
N ASP A 524 -30.43 -14.59 7.49
CA ASP A 524 -30.30 -15.33 6.22
C ASP A 524 -28.88 -15.19 5.66
N LEU A 525 -28.00 -16.16 5.97
CA LEU A 525 -26.67 -16.30 5.35
C LEU A 525 -26.73 -16.86 3.91
N GLY A 526 -27.76 -17.65 3.60
CA GLY A 526 -27.94 -18.28 2.30
C GLY A 526 -28.32 -17.30 1.18
N LYS A 527 -28.85 -16.13 1.57
CA LYS A 527 -29.36 -15.03 0.74
C LYS A 527 -28.65 -14.88 -0.59
N GLN A 528 -29.41 -14.98 -1.67
CA GLN A 528 -28.90 -14.81 -3.03
C GLN A 528 -29.28 -13.47 -3.64
N THR A 529 -28.29 -12.80 -4.23
CA THR A 529 -28.44 -11.52 -4.94
C THR A 529 -27.81 -11.63 -6.34
N ARG A 530 -27.54 -10.49 -7.02
CA ARG A 530 -26.67 -10.48 -8.21
C ARG A 530 -25.18 -10.53 -7.84
N TRP A 531 -24.81 -10.01 -6.66
CA TRP A 531 -23.42 -9.94 -6.20
C TRP A 531 -22.94 -11.26 -5.56
N THR A 532 -23.77 -11.94 -4.77
CA THR A 532 -23.41 -13.24 -4.16
C THR A 532 -23.08 -14.28 -5.24
N ARG A 533 -23.93 -14.37 -6.27
CA ARG A 533 -23.68 -15.24 -7.42
C ARG A 533 -22.40 -14.84 -8.16
N ALA A 534 -22.16 -13.54 -8.40
CA ALA A 534 -20.93 -13.11 -9.07
C ALA A 534 -19.65 -13.53 -8.31
N ILE A 535 -19.63 -13.43 -6.97
CA ILE A 535 -18.46 -13.84 -6.18
C ILE A 535 -18.33 -15.37 -6.06
N SER A 536 -19.44 -16.12 -5.95
CA SER A 536 -19.42 -17.59 -6.07
C SER A 536 -18.98 -18.07 -7.45
N ASP A 537 -19.45 -17.43 -8.53
CA ASP A 537 -19.06 -17.74 -9.92
C ASP A 537 -17.56 -17.46 -10.15
N ALA A 538 -16.99 -16.46 -9.47
CA ALA A 538 -15.54 -16.18 -9.49
C ALA A 538 -14.73 -17.20 -8.67
N ALA A 539 -15.25 -17.65 -7.52
CA ALA A 539 -14.63 -18.71 -6.73
C ALA A 539 -14.64 -20.06 -7.47
N ALA A 540 -15.77 -20.44 -8.09
CA ALA A 540 -15.90 -21.65 -8.88
C ALA A 540 -14.96 -21.67 -10.11
N ARG A 541 -14.68 -20.51 -10.71
CA ARG A 541 -13.69 -20.33 -11.79
C ARG A 541 -12.24 -20.21 -11.29
N ARG A 542 -12.01 -20.22 -9.97
CA ARG A 542 -10.70 -20.05 -9.32
C ARG A 542 -9.98 -18.76 -9.73
N GLU A 543 -10.71 -17.63 -9.74
CA GLU A 543 -10.17 -16.30 -10.08
C GLU A 543 -9.89 -15.46 -8.80
N PRO A 544 -8.78 -15.65 -8.07
CA PRO A 544 -8.56 -15.01 -6.78
C PRO A 544 -8.51 -13.47 -6.82
N GLY A 545 -8.03 -12.88 -7.92
CA GLY A 545 -8.04 -11.44 -8.14
C GLY A 545 -9.45 -10.90 -8.41
N MET A 546 -10.29 -11.65 -9.13
CA MET A 546 -11.70 -11.33 -9.32
C MET A 546 -12.48 -11.46 -8.00
N VAL A 547 -12.21 -12.51 -7.20
CA VAL A 547 -12.81 -12.67 -5.86
C VAL A 547 -12.38 -11.55 -4.92
N ALA A 548 -11.10 -11.15 -4.91
CA ALA A 548 -10.63 -10.00 -4.13
C ALA A 548 -11.32 -8.69 -4.52
N LEU A 549 -11.48 -8.44 -5.83
CA LEU A 549 -12.21 -7.27 -6.33
C LEU A 549 -13.70 -7.31 -5.96
N LEU A 550 -14.36 -8.46 -6.10
CA LEU A 550 -15.77 -8.62 -5.74
C LEU A 550 -16.00 -8.52 -4.22
N ALA A 551 -15.08 -9.04 -3.41
CA ALA A 551 -15.09 -8.87 -1.96
C ALA A 551 -14.98 -7.39 -1.59
N ALA A 552 -14.01 -6.66 -2.15
CA ALA A 552 -13.89 -5.23 -1.93
C ALA A 552 -15.13 -4.44 -2.39
N THR A 553 -15.75 -4.80 -3.53
CA THR A 553 -17.00 -4.14 -3.97
C THR A 553 -18.16 -4.37 -3.00
N GLY A 554 -18.23 -5.55 -2.37
CA GLY A 554 -19.23 -5.92 -1.38
C GLY A 554 -18.95 -5.38 0.04
N MET A 555 -17.72 -4.95 0.32
CA MET A 555 -17.30 -4.33 1.57
C MET A 555 -17.25 -2.80 1.54
N GLN A 556 -17.84 -2.14 0.53
CA GLN A 556 -17.88 -0.68 0.48
C GLN A 556 -18.77 -0.10 1.59
N GLY A 557 -18.21 0.80 2.40
CA GLY A 557 -18.85 1.41 3.56
C GLY A 557 -18.14 1.10 4.86
N ASP A 558 -18.90 1.03 5.95
CA ASP A 558 -18.41 0.86 7.32
C ASP A 558 -18.82 -0.51 7.87
N TRP A 559 -18.04 -1.06 8.80
CA TRP A 559 -18.34 -2.36 9.44
C TRP A 559 -19.72 -2.38 10.12
N SER A 560 -20.15 -1.26 10.72
CA SER A 560 -21.48 -1.09 11.33
C SER A 560 -22.67 -1.18 10.35
N LYS A 561 -22.39 -1.21 9.04
CA LYS A 561 -23.39 -1.37 7.95
C LYS A 561 -23.18 -2.66 7.16
N MET A 562 -22.23 -3.50 7.54
CA MET A 562 -21.88 -4.74 6.84
C MET A 562 -23.01 -5.77 6.95
N PRO A 563 -23.62 -6.23 5.84
CA PRO A 563 -24.58 -7.31 5.90
C PRO A 563 -23.88 -8.63 6.27
N PRO A 564 -24.34 -9.41 7.27
CA PRO A 564 -23.70 -10.67 7.65
C PRO A 564 -23.52 -11.65 6.49
N TYR A 565 -24.50 -11.73 5.59
CA TYR A 565 -24.41 -12.56 4.38
C TYR A 565 -23.33 -12.10 3.40
N HIS A 566 -22.93 -10.81 3.39
CA HIS A 566 -21.76 -10.37 2.62
C HIS A 566 -20.48 -10.98 3.20
N LEU A 567 -20.28 -10.89 4.51
CA LEU A 567 -19.09 -11.45 5.16
C LEU A 567 -19.01 -12.97 4.94
N TYR A 568 -20.12 -13.70 5.07
CA TYR A 568 -20.19 -15.14 4.79
C TYR A 568 -19.73 -15.49 3.38
N HIS A 569 -20.31 -14.88 2.34
CA HIS A 569 -19.96 -15.18 0.95
C HIS A 569 -18.53 -14.76 0.60
N ILE A 570 -18.02 -13.67 1.19
CA ILE A 570 -16.63 -13.21 1.02
C ILE A 570 -15.63 -14.19 1.62
N VAL A 571 -15.80 -14.51 2.90
CA VAL A 571 -14.89 -15.38 3.66
C VAL A 571 -14.87 -16.78 3.04
N ARG A 572 -16.06 -17.28 2.63
CA ARG A 572 -16.20 -18.53 1.89
C ARG A 572 -15.47 -18.51 0.55
N ALA A 573 -15.72 -17.50 -0.29
CA ALA A 573 -15.12 -17.42 -1.63
C ALA A 573 -13.59 -17.26 -1.56
N LEU A 574 -13.07 -16.46 -0.63
CA LEU A 574 -11.64 -16.30 -0.40
C LEU A 574 -10.97 -17.61 0.02
N ARG A 575 -11.57 -18.35 0.95
CA ARG A 575 -11.12 -19.70 1.32
C ARG A 575 -11.13 -20.65 0.11
N GLU A 576 -12.17 -20.63 -0.72
CA GLU A 576 -12.32 -21.50 -1.89
C GLU A 576 -11.28 -21.22 -3.01
N VAL A 577 -10.76 -19.99 -3.12
CA VAL A 577 -9.68 -19.63 -4.07
C VAL A 577 -8.27 -19.66 -3.47
N GLY A 578 -8.08 -20.30 -2.30
CA GLY A 578 -6.75 -20.44 -1.69
C GLY A 578 -6.24 -19.20 -0.95
N LEU A 579 -7.12 -18.30 -0.53
CA LEU A 579 -6.83 -17.12 0.32
C LEU A 579 -7.42 -17.25 1.74
N PRO A 580 -7.16 -18.35 2.48
CA PRO A 580 -7.78 -18.58 3.78
C PRO A 580 -7.24 -17.64 4.87
N SER A 581 -6.02 -17.11 4.73
CA SER A 581 -5.42 -16.21 5.72
C SER A 581 -6.08 -14.84 5.67
N GLU A 582 -6.29 -14.30 4.48
CA GLU A 582 -7.05 -13.08 4.25
C GLU A 582 -8.51 -13.25 4.68
N ALA A 583 -9.12 -14.41 4.40
CA ALA A 583 -10.46 -14.73 4.88
C ALA A 583 -10.58 -14.68 6.43
N ARG A 584 -9.61 -15.28 7.15
CA ARG A 584 -9.53 -15.21 8.62
C ARG A 584 -9.34 -13.78 9.12
N MET A 585 -8.40 -13.03 8.53
CA MET A 585 -8.07 -11.69 9.02
C MET A 585 -9.19 -10.68 8.75
N ILE A 586 -9.90 -10.78 7.63
CA ILE A 586 -11.10 -9.98 7.34
C ILE A 586 -12.23 -10.31 8.33
N ALA A 587 -12.44 -11.60 8.65
CA ALA A 587 -13.43 -12.01 9.64
C ALA A 587 -13.07 -11.52 11.06
N ALA A 588 -11.81 -11.67 11.49
CA ALA A 588 -11.35 -11.20 12.80
C ALA A 588 -11.46 -9.67 12.94
N GLU A 589 -11.12 -8.92 11.89
CA GLU A 589 -11.27 -7.47 11.86
C GLU A 589 -12.72 -7.03 12.10
N ALA A 590 -13.69 -7.75 11.54
CA ALA A 590 -15.12 -7.47 11.72
C ALA A 590 -15.55 -7.49 13.21
N LEU A 591 -14.96 -8.39 14.01
CA LEU A 591 -15.27 -8.53 15.45
C LEU A 591 -14.49 -7.53 16.33
N VAL A 592 -13.39 -6.99 15.81
CA VAL A 592 -12.57 -5.95 16.47
C VAL A 592 -13.13 -4.55 16.21
N ARG A 593 -13.80 -4.33 15.07
CA ARG A 593 -14.26 -3.01 14.59
C ARG A 593 -15.78 -2.79 14.56
N VAL A 594 -16.55 -3.74 15.09
CA VAL A 594 -17.95 -3.60 15.53
C VAL A 594 -17.99 -3.71 17.05
#